data_AF-A0A7T6ZD67-F1
#
_entry.id   AF-A0A7T6ZD67-F1
#
_cell.length_a   1.000
_cell.length_b   1.000
_cell.length_c   1.000
_cell.angle_alpha   90.00
_cell.angle_beta   90.00
_cell.angle_gamma   90.00
#
_symmetry.space_group_name_H-M   'P 1'
#
loop_
_entity.id
_entity.type
_entity.pdbx_description
1 polymer ?
#
loop_
_entity_poly.entity_id
_entity_poly.type
_entity_poly.pdbx_seq_one_letter_code
_entity_poly.pdbx_strand_id
1 'polypeptide(L)'
;MLSMEPVNIDGVGFQVVTMKLPKTNFMAVTNDVGYIMCGALDVQLLNEKLADREIVAGRAVGVRTVDQLLEAPLESVTIAAEARGIHAGMSGREALLRMQE
;
A
#
# COMPACT_ATOMS: atom_id res chain seq x y z
N MET A 1 -0.02 17.25 10.43
CA MET A 1 -0.35 17.83 9.11
C MET A 1 -0.68 16.68 8.18
N LEU A 2 -1.82 16.77 7.49
CA LEU A 2 -2.29 15.83 6.47
C LEU A 2 -1.99 16.44 5.09
N SER A 3 -1.51 15.62 4.15
CA SER A 3 -1.25 16.00 2.76
C SER A 3 -1.72 14.90 1.80
N MET A 4 -2.23 15.32 0.64
CA MET A 4 -2.63 14.45 -0.46
C MET A 4 -2.05 15.00 -1.75
N GLU A 5 -1.17 14.23 -2.39
CA GLU A 5 -0.46 14.64 -3.62
C GLU A 5 -0.56 13.54 -4.69
N PRO A 6 -0.85 13.90 -5.95
CA PRO A 6 -0.87 12.92 -7.03
C PRO A 6 0.55 12.39 -7.28
N VAL A 7 0.67 11.12 -7.65
CA VAL A 7 1.91 10.51 -8.13
C VAL A 7 1.65 9.74 -9.42
N ASN A 8 2.54 9.89 -10.40
CA ASN A 8 2.52 9.09 -11.61
C ASN A 8 3.54 7.97 -11.47
N ILE A 9 3.10 6.74 -11.68
CA ILE A 9 3.94 5.54 -11.70
C ILE A 9 3.75 4.90 -13.07
N ASP A 10 4.78 4.94 -13.89
CA ASP A 10 4.82 4.35 -15.24
C ASP A 10 3.61 4.72 -16.12
N GLY A 11 3.20 5.98 -16.07
CA GLY A 11 2.06 6.50 -16.83
C GLY A 11 0.71 6.37 -16.13
N VAL A 12 0.64 5.69 -14.99
CA VAL A 12 -0.60 5.48 -14.23
C VAL A 12 -0.67 6.37 -13.01
N GLY A 13 -1.84 6.98 -12.80
CA GLY A 13 -2.08 7.93 -11.70
C GLY A 13 -2.46 7.23 -10.40
N PHE A 14 -1.81 7.63 -9.31
CA PHE A 14 -2.12 7.21 -7.96
C PHE A 14 -2.17 8.44 -7.04
N GLN A 15 -2.68 8.25 -5.82
CA GLN A 15 -2.76 9.27 -4.79
C GLN A 15 -1.85 8.90 -3.62
N VAL A 16 -0.93 9.79 -3.28
CA VAL A 16 -0.15 9.70 -2.05
C VAL A 16 -0.92 10.37 -0.93
N VAL A 17 -1.06 9.69 0.21
CA VAL A 17 -1.65 10.22 1.44
C VAL A 17 -0.62 10.15 2.54
N THR A 18 -0.28 11.28 3.14
CA THR A 18 0.72 11.35 4.22
C THR A 18 0.17 12.13 5.42
N MET A 19 0.53 11.68 6.62
CA MET A 19 0.16 12.37 7.86
C MET A 19 1.28 12.31 8.89
N LYS A 20 1.66 13.47 9.43
CA LYS A 20 2.54 13.53 10.61
C LYS A 20 1.75 13.17 11.86
N LEU A 21 2.15 12.11 12.54
CA LEU A 21 1.62 11.64 13.80
C LEU A 21 2.65 11.85 14.93
N PRO A 22 2.24 11.78 16.21
CA PRO A 22 3.20 11.82 17.31
C PRO A 22 4.25 10.71 17.15
N LYS A 23 5.52 11.11 17.01
CA LYS A 23 6.69 10.21 16.91
C LYS A 23 6.73 9.29 15.68
N THR A 24 5.86 9.48 14.69
CA THR A 24 5.85 8.65 13.47
C THR A 24 5.21 9.37 12.28
N ASN A 25 5.38 8.81 11.08
CA ASN A 25 4.72 9.28 9.87
C ASN A 25 3.83 8.16 9.32
N PHE A 26 2.59 8.52 9.00
CA PHE A 26 1.70 7.69 8.20
C PHE A 26 1.92 8.02 6.73
N MET A 27 1.95 6.98 5.88
CA MET A 27 2.03 7.11 4.44
C MET A 27 1.32 5.94 3.77
N ALA A 28 0.54 6.25 2.74
CA ALA A 28 -0.10 5.29 1.85
C ALA A 28 -0.06 5.81 0.41
N VAL A 29 -0.06 4.89 -0.53
CA VAL A 29 -0.26 5.17 -1.97
C VAL A 29 -1.45 4.33 -2.41
N THR A 30 -2.44 4.95 -3.03
CA THR A 30 -3.75 4.34 -3.29
C THR A 30 -4.28 4.70 -4.67
N ASN A 31 -5.15 3.85 -5.20
CA ASN A 31 -6.09 4.16 -6.26
C ASN A 31 -7.49 3.65 -5.88
N ASP A 32 -8.39 3.52 -6.86
CA ASP A 32 -9.77 3.07 -6.64
C ASP A 32 -9.90 1.57 -6.33
N VAL A 33 -8.86 0.79 -6.60
CA VAL A 33 -8.85 -0.68 -6.43
C VAL A 33 -8.21 -1.09 -5.11
N GLY A 34 -7.08 -0.47 -4.76
CA GLY A 34 -6.27 -0.91 -3.63
C GLY A 34 -5.24 0.11 -3.20
N TYR A 35 -4.43 -0.28 -2.22
CA TYR A 35 -3.41 0.58 -1.66
C TYR A 35 -2.23 -0.18 -1.07
N ILE A 36 -1.08 0.48 -1.03
CA ILE A 36 0.04 0.09 -0.16
C ILE A 36 0.19 1.09 0.98
N MET A 37 0.61 0.61 2.15
CA MET A 37 0.78 1.45 3.33
C MET A 37 2.05 1.04 4.09
N CYS A 38 2.60 1.99 4.85
CA CYS A 38 3.66 1.69 5.81
C CYS A 38 3.21 0.68 6.89
N GLY A 39 4.12 0.34 7.80
CA GLY A 39 3.96 -0.72 8.79
C GLY A 39 2.75 -0.61 9.74
N ALA A 40 1.97 0.47 9.68
CA ALA A 40 0.72 0.63 10.43
C ALA A 40 -0.46 -0.20 9.87
N LEU A 41 -0.35 -0.73 8.65
CA LEU A 41 -1.38 -1.61 8.08
C LEU A 41 -1.39 -2.97 8.79
N ASP A 42 -2.56 -3.40 9.25
CA ASP A 42 -2.77 -4.72 9.85
C ASP A 42 -3.39 -5.67 8.82
N VAL A 43 -2.54 -6.33 8.03
CA VAL A 43 -2.96 -7.26 6.98
C VAL A 43 -3.69 -8.48 7.55
N GLN A 44 -3.29 -8.95 8.74
CA GLN A 44 -3.92 -10.09 9.39
C GLN A 44 -5.37 -9.76 9.75
N LEU A 45 -5.62 -8.58 10.34
CA LEU A 45 -6.98 -8.12 10.61
C LEU A 45 -7.84 -8.06 9.35
N LEU A 46 -7.29 -7.53 8.24
CA LEU A 46 -8.01 -7.45 6.97
C LEU A 46 -8.42 -8.85 6.48
N ASN A 47 -7.50 -9.81 6.55
CA ASN A 47 -7.74 -11.18 6.10
C ASN A 47 -8.65 -11.99 7.03
N GLU A 48 -8.59 -11.79 8.35
CA GLU A 48 -9.32 -12.63 9.30
C GLU A 48 -10.69 -12.07 9.69
N LYS A 49 -10.82 -10.74 9.78
CA LYS A 49 -12.02 -10.08 10.30
C LYS A 49 -12.83 -9.36 9.24
N LEU A 50 -12.20 -9.00 8.11
CA LEU A 50 -12.81 -8.21 7.04
C LEU A 50 -12.65 -8.90 5.67
N ALA A 51 -12.51 -10.23 5.66
CA ALA A 51 -12.23 -11.00 4.45
C ALA A 51 -13.32 -10.83 3.39
N ASP A 52 -14.57 -10.67 3.82
CA ASP A 52 -15.75 -10.43 2.99
C ASP A 52 -15.68 -9.16 2.15
N ARG A 53 -14.79 -8.22 2.52
CA ARG A 53 -14.58 -6.96 1.79
C ARG A 53 -13.58 -7.07 0.64
N GLU A 54 -12.84 -8.17 0.55
CA GLU A 54 -11.86 -8.43 -0.50
C GLU A 54 -10.86 -7.27 -0.72
N ILE A 55 -10.40 -6.64 0.36
CA ILE A 55 -9.53 -5.46 0.31
C ILE A 55 -8.19 -5.83 -0.34
N VAL A 56 -7.83 -5.16 -1.43
CA VAL A 56 -6.54 -5.32 -2.10
C VAL A 56 -5.52 -4.38 -1.44
N ALA A 57 -4.62 -4.92 -0.61
CA ALA A 57 -3.64 -4.09 0.08
C ALA A 57 -2.30 -4.78 0.34
N GLY A 58 -1.26 -3.96 0.46
CA GLY A 58 0.11 -4.38 0.79
C GLY A 58 0.74 -3.53 1.89
N ARG A 59 1.56 -4.16 2.74
CA ARG A 59 2.27 -3.51 3.84
C ARG A 59 3.77 -3.51 3.60
N ALA A 60 4.42 -2.37 3.76
CA ALA A 60 5.88 -2.27 3.81
C ALA A 60 6.36 -1.81 5.20
N VAL A 61 7.44 -2.41 5.70
CA VAL A 61 8.05 -2.08 7.00
C VAL A 61 9.40 -1.39 6.82
N GLY A 62 9.84 -0.64 7.84
CA GLY A 62 11.15 0.05 7.80
C GLY A 62 11.20 1.30 6.91
N VAL A 63 10.09 1.70 6.30
CA VAL A 63 9.99 2.86 5.40
C VAL A 63 9.65 4.15 6.15
N ARG A 64 10.24 5.27 5.71
CA ARG A 64 10.07 6.61 6.29
C ARG A 64 9.66 7.68 5.28
N THR A 65 9.74 7.37 3.99
CA THR A 65 9.36 8.26 2.89
C THR A 65 8.50 7.51 1.88
N VAL A 66 7.79 8.26 1.02
CA VAL A 66 6.95 7.69 -0.04
C VAL A 66 7.81 6.91 -1.04
N ASP A 67 8.97 7.44 -1.43
CA ASP A 67 9.90 6.72 -2.30
C ASP A 67 10.35 5.39 -1.69
N GLN A 68 10.61 5.35 -0.38
CA GLN A 68 10.93 4.10 0.29
C GLN A 68 9.74 3.13 0.29
N LEU A 69 8.51 3.63 0.47
CA LEU A 69 7.31 2.79 0.36
C LEU A 69 7.13 2.22 -1.06
N LEU A 70 7.45 2.98 -2.10
CA LEU A 70 7.36 2.53 -3.49
C LEU A 70 8.42 1.48 -3.85
N GLU A 71 9.64 1.62 -3.35
CA GLU A 71 10.76 0.74 -3.72
C GLU A 71 10.98 -0.43 -2.75
N ALA A 72 10.46 -0.36 -1.51
CA ALA A 72 10.61 -1.43 -0.54
C ALA A 72 9.81 -2.69 -0.93
N PRO A 73 10.32 -3.89 -0.59
CA PRO A 73 9.54 -5.11 -0.70
C PRO A 73 8.37 -5.09 0.28
N LEU A 74 7.20 -5.51 -0.17
CA LEU A 74 6.04 -5.72 0.70
C LEU A 74 6.35 -6.86 1.69
N GLU A 75 6.19 -6.59 2.98
CA GLU A 75 6.34 -7.57 4.05
C GLU A 75 5.17 -8.54 4.07
N SER A 76 3.95 -8.03 3.87
CA SER A 76 2.72 -8.81 3.84
C SER A 76 1.69 -8.19 2.88
N VAL A 77 0.81 -9.04 2.36
CA VAL A 77 -0.25 -8.68 1.39
C VAL A 77 -1.56 -9.37 1.78
N THR A 78 -2.69 -8.77 1.41
CA THR A 78 -4.01 -9.38 1.63
C THR A 78 -4.24 -10.57 0.69
N ILE A 79 -5.13 -11.48 1.07
CA ILE A 79 -5.51 -12.64 0.22
C ILE A 79 -6.09 -12.16 -1.13
N ALA A 80 -6.87 -11.08 -1.11
CA ALA A 80 -7.41 -10.48 -2.34
C ALA A 80 -6.31 -9.90 -3.25
N ALA A 81 -5.21 -9.40 -2.68
CA ALA A 81 -4.05 -8.96 -3.46
C ALA A 81 -3.30 -10.17 -4.05
N GLU A 82 -3.16 -11.27 -3.32
CA GLU A 82 -2.56 -12.52 -3.83
C GLU A 82 -3.34 -13.09 -5.02
N ALA A 83 -4.66 -13.03 -4.99
CA ALA A 83 -5.52 -13.44 -6.10
C ALA A 83 -5.29 -12.63 -7.39
N ARG A 84 -4.71 -11.42 -7.27
CA ARG A 84 -4.31 -10.55 -8.38
C ARG A 84 -2.82 -10.68 -8.76
N GLY A 85 -2.12 -11.68 -8.22
CA GLY A 85 -0.70 -11.91 -8.48
C GLY A 85 0.24 -10.94 -7.77
N ILE A 86 -0.22 -10.31 -6.68
CA ILE A 86 0.60 -9.46 -5.81
C ILE A 86 1.06 -10.32 -4.63
N HIS A 87 2.37 -10.40 -4.39
CA HIS A 87 2.94 -11.30 -3.38
C HIS A 87 3.90 -10.55 -2.46
N ALA A 88 4.11 -11.07 -1.24
CA ALA A 88 5.16 -10.58 -0.36
C ALA A 88 6.53 -10.66 -1.06
N GLY A 89 7.38 -9.66 -0.84
CA GLY A 89 8.65 -9.48 -1.54
C GLY A 89 8.56 -8.65 -2.82
N MET A 90 7.38 -8.48 -3.42
CA MET A 90 7.17 -7.59 -4.56
C MET A 90 7.40 -6.13 -4.16
N SER A 91 7.96 -5.30 -5.05
CA SER A 91 8.10 -3.87 -4.76
C SER A 91 6.73 -3.18 -4.67
N GLY A 92 6.62 -2.14 -3.86
CA GLY A 92 5.40 -1.33 -3.76
C GLY A 92 4.93 -0.80 -5.13
N ARG A 93 5.85 -0.36 -5.97
CA ARG A 93 5.63 0.07 -7.35
C ARG A 93 4.96 -1.01 -8.19
N GLU A 94 5.55 -2.20 -8.23
CA GLU A 94 5.02 -3.33 -9.00
C GLU A 94 3.66 -3.81 -8.50
N ALA A 95 3.44 -3.74 -7.19
CA ALA A 95 2.16 -4.08 -6.58
C ALA A 95 1.07 -3.08 -6.99
N LEU A 96 1.34 -1.77 -6.88
CA LEU A 96 0.41 -0.71 -7.29
C LEU A 96 0.03 -0.82 -8.77
N LEU A 97 1.00 -1.13 -9.64
CA LEU A 97 0.73 -1.33 -11.06
C LEU A 97 -0.14 -2.57 -11.36
N ARG A 98 -0.17 -3.56 -10.46
CA ARG A 98 -1.09 -4.71 -10.52
C ARG A 98 -2.46 -4.44 -9.89
N MET A 99 -2.60 -3.34 -9.16
CA MET A 99 -3.90 -2.85 -8.66
C MET A 99 -4.63 -2.03 -9.73
N GLN A 100 -4.44 -2.35 -11.01
CA GLN A 100 -5.15 -1.73 -12.12
C GLN A 100 -6.27 -2.68 -12.56
N GLU A 101 -7.48 -2.14 -12.68
CA GLU A 101 -8.72 -2.85 -13.08
C GLU A 101 -8.89 -4.24 -12.44
#